data_AF-A0A7K3WX80-F1
#
_entry.id   AF-A0A7K3WX80-F1
#
_cell.length_a   1.000
_cell.length_b   1.000
_cell.length_c   1.000
_cell.angle_alpha   90.00
_cell.angle_beta   90.00
_cell.angle_gamma   90.00
#
_symmetry.space_group_name_H-M   'P 1'
#
loop_
_entity.id
_entity.type
_entity.pdbx_description
1 polymer ?
#
loop_
_entity_poly.entity_id
_entity_poly.type
_entity_poly.pdbx_seq_one_letter_code
_entity_poly.pdbx_strand_id
1 'polypeptide(L)'
;MIQPLDSIDKLYLHTNKGRVLTLNPNLKIESEIESEDFYIYYLNRGNKKFLSKESQTFVIDADGKKVAEFSASSRSTFLNGKLYNAQEMSFLEIDLKNILQE
;
A
#
# COMPACT_ATOMS: atom_id res chain seq x y z
N MET A 1 -23.71 32.37 -3.59
CA MET A 1 -22.32 32.40 -4.07
C MET A 1 -21.73 31.05 -3.74
N ILE A 2 -21.45 30.21 -4.74
CA ILE A 2 -20.92 28.85 -4.54
C ILE A 2 -19.40 28.97 -4.59
N GLN A 3 -18.71 28.60 -3.50
CA GLN A 3 -17.25 28.52 -3.51
C GLN A 3 -16.82 27.15 -4.06
N PRO A 4 -15.92 27.08 -5.05
CA PRO A 4 -15.36 25.80 -5.48
C PRO A 4 -14.36 25.32 -4.43
N LEU A 5 -14.58 24.12 -3.90
CA LEU A 5 -13.66 23.44 -2.99
C LEU A 5 -12.69 22.57 -3.81
N ASP A 6 -11.91 23.18 -4.71
CA ASP A 6 -11.08 22.43 -5.66
C ASP A 6 -9.63 22.97 -5.78
N SER A 7 -9.03 23.50 -4.70
CA SER A 7 -7.57 23.62 -4.68
C SER A 7 -6.96 22.31 -4.18
N ILE A 8 -6.41 21.52 -5.10
CA ILE A 8 -5.44 20.49 -4.70
C ILE A 8 -4.21 21.25 -4.21
N ASP A 9 -4.10 21.45 -2.90
CA ASP A 9 -2.99 22.19 -2.31
C ASP A 9 -1.66 21.44 -2.49
N LYS A 10 -1.71 20.10 -2.58
CA LYS A 10 -0.56 19.21 -2.76
C LYS A 10 -0.91 17.98 -3.60
N LEU A 11 -0.04 17.66 -4.55
CA LEU A 11 -0.05 16.42 -5.32
C LEU A 11 1.03 15.48 -4.78
N TYR A 12 0.71 14.19 -4.63
CA TYR A 12 1.67 13.17 -4.23
C TYR A 12 1.90 12.18 -5.38
N LEU A 13 3.15 12.04 -5.83
CA LEU A 13 3.52 11.12 -6.91
C LEU A 13 4.45 10.02 -6.38
N HIS A 14 3.97 8.78 -6.39
CA HIS A 14 4.80 7.61 -6.16
C HIS A 14 5.61 7.28 -7.40
N THR A 15 6.92 7.16 -7.26
CA THR A 15 7.86 6.93 -8.37
C THR A 15 8.31 5.47 -8.46
N ASN A 16 8.84 5.06 -9.60
CA ASN A 16 9.45 3.74 -9.78
C ASN A 16 10.73 3.52 -8.94
N LYS A 17 11.23 4.55 -8.26
CA LYS A 17 12.35 4.48 -7.31
C LYS A 17 11.89 4.28 -5.86
N GLY A 18 10.59 4.06 -5.62
CA GLY A 18 10.04 3.79 -4.28
C GLY A 18 9.75 5.03 -3.43
N ARG A 19 10.21 6.22 -3.82
CA ARG A 19 9.91 7.48 -3.12
C ARG A 19 8.61 8.13 -3.60
N VAL A 20 8.02 8.96 -2.73
CA VAL A 20 6.89 9.84 -3.03
C VAL A 20 7.38 11.29 -3.13
N LEU A 21 7.03 11.96 -4.22
CA LEU A 21 7.28 13.39 -4.40
C LEU A 21 6.02 14.16 -3.99
N THR A 22 6.19 15.20 -3.18
CA THR A 22 5.12 16.18 -2.92
C THR A 22 5.32 17.35 -3.88
N LEU A 23 4.29 17.70 -4.64
CA LEU A 23 4.29 18.79 -5.60
C LEU A 23 3.23 19.82 -5.23
N ASN A 24 3.54 21.08 -5.48
CA ASN A 24 2.56 22.15 -5.37
C ASN A 24 1.66 22.22 -6.62
N PRO A 25 0.64 23.11 -6.66
CA PRO A 25 -0.26 23.23 -7.81
C PRO A 25 0.43 23.56 -9.14
N ASN A 26 1.66 24.08 -9.10
CA ASN A 26 2.47 24.39 -10.28
C ASN A 26 3.42 23.24 -10.68
N LEU A 27 3.22 22.04 -10.14
CA LEU A 27 4.03 20.84 -10.37
C LEU A 27 5.51 21.01 -10.00
N LYS A 28 5.84 21.97 -9.10
CA LYS A 28 7.18 22.04 -8.51
C LYS A 28 7.25 21.11 -7.33
N ILE A 29 8.32 20.32 -7.27
CA ILE A 29 8.63 19.45 -6.13
C ILE A 29 8.92 20.33 -4.90
N GLU A 30 8.20 20.09 -3.81
CA GLU A 30 8.41 20.75 -2.52
C GLU A 30 9.17 19.87 -1.53
N SER A 31 8.95 18.55 -1.59
CA SER A 31 9.63 17.59 -0.73
C SER A 31 9.61 16.18 -1.34
N GLU A 32 10.46 15.31 -0.78
CA GLU A 32 10.49 13.89 -1.06
C GLU A 32 10.25 13.10 0.24
N ILE A 33 9.57 11.96 0.13
CA ILE A 33 9.32 11.01 1.22
C ILE A 33 9.89 9.67 0.76
N GLU A 34 10.78 9.07 1.54
CA GLU A 34 11.40 7.80 1.21
C GLU A 34 10.43 6.62 1.44
N SER A 35 10.63 5.51 0.73
CA SER A 35 9.79 4.30 0.86
C SER A 35 9.73 3.75 2.28
N GLU A 36 10.76 4.01 3.07
CA GLU A 36 10.89 3.55 4.45
C GLU A 36 10.02 4.38 5.43
N ASP A 37 9.48 5.51 4.99
CA ASP A 37 8.71 6.42 5.85
C ASP A 37 7.19 6.23 5.73
N PHE A 38 6.72 5.40 4.79
CA PHE A 38 5.29 5.20 4.59
C PHE A 38 4.90 3.75 4.31
N TYR A 39 3.60 3.49 4.44
CA TYR A 39 2.96 2.23 4.06
C TYR A 39 2.06 2.45 2.85
N ILE A 40 2.08 1.51 1.92
CA ILE A 40 1.15 1.46 0.79
C ILE A 40 -0.02 0.56 1.18
N TYR A 41 -1.19 1.15 1.37
CA TYR A 41 -2.43 0.39 1.45
C TYR A 41 -2.84 -0.10 0.06
N TYR A 42 -2.89 -1.41 -0.15
CA TYR A 42 -3.10 -1.97 -1.48
C TYR A 42 -4.21 -3.02 -1.57
N LEU A 43 -4.67 -3.57 -0.44
CA LEU A 43 -5.71 -4.60 -0.44
C LEU A 43 -6.56 -4.54 0.84
N ASN A 44 -7.86 -4.77 0.67
CA ASN A 44 -8.84 -4.87 1.74
C ASN A 44 -9.67 -6.15 1.58
N ARG A 45 -9.81 -6.91 2.65
CA ARG A 45 -10.66 -8.11 2.70
C ARG A 45 -11.37 -8.16 4.07
N GLY A 46 -12.68 -7.97 4.06
CA GLY A 46 -13.48 -7.92 5.28
C GLY A 46 -13.01 -6.82 6.22
N ASN A 47 -12.60 -7.20 7.43
CA ASN A 47 -12.06 -6.30 8.45
C ASN A 47 -10.52 -6.25 8.46
N LYS A 48 -9.86 -6.78 7.42
CA LYS A 48 -8.39 -6.84 7.32
C LYS A 48 -7.89 -5.90 6.23
N LYS A 49 -6.92 -5.06 6.59
CA LYS A 49 -6.21 -4.17 5.66
C LYS A 49 -4.78 -4.66 5.47
N PHE A 50 -4.33 -4.70 4.22
CA PHE A 50 -3.00 -5.12 3.84
C PHE A 50 -2.20 -3.89 3.46
N LEU A 51 -1.11 -3.69 4.19
CA LEU A 51 -0.20 -2.57 4.07
C LEU A 51 1.16 -3.11 3.61
N SER A 52 1.71 -2.58 2.53
CA SER A 52 3.06 -2.92 2.10
C SER A 52 4.02 -1.83 2.54
N LYS A 53 5.18 -2.23 3.06
CA LYS A 53 6.33 -1.35 3.28
C LYS A 53 7.56 -2.14 2.86
N GLU A 54 8.33 -1.57 1.95
CA GLU A 54 9.43 -2.26 1.26
C GLU A 54 8.95 -3.59 0.63
N SER A 55 9.58 -4.71 0.99
CA SER A 55 9.25 -6.06 0.51
C SER A 55 8.40 -6.85 1.51
N GLN A 56 7.80 -6.18 2.50
CA GLN A 56 6.96 -6.78 3.51
C GLN A 56 5.50 -6.33 3.36
N THR A 57 4.59 -7.24 3.70
CA THR A 57 3.17 -6.97 3.87
C THR A 57 2.80 -7.18 5.32
N PHE A 58 2.10 -6.20 5.87
CA PHE A 58 1.54 -6.18 7.21
C PHE A 58 0.02 -6.26 7.06
N VAL A 59 -0.61 -7.17 7.79
CA VAL A 59 -2.06 -7.26 7.87
C VAL A 59 -2.51 -6.69 9.19
N ILE A 60 -3.38 -5.68 9.15
CA ILE A 60 -3.98 -5.09 10.34
C ILE A 60 -5.48 -5.36 10.38
N ASP A 61 -6.05 -5.48 11.57
CA ASP A 61 -7.50 -5.57 11.79
C ASP A 61 -8.18 -4.18 11.87
N ALA A 62 -9.48 -4.18 12.17
CA ALA A 62 -10.28 -2.97 12.29
C ALA A 62 -9.84 -2.04 13.44
N ASP A 63 -9.22 -2.61 14.48
CA ASP A 63 -8.69 -1.87 15.63
C ASP A 63 -7.26 -1.35 15.36
N GLY A 64 -6.73 -1.61 14.16
CA GLY A 64 -5.39 -1.21 13.76
C GLY A 64 -4.28 -2.13 14.29
N LYS A 65 -4.63 -3.27 14.89
CA LYS A 65 -3.66 -4.22 15.43
C LYS A 65 -3.11 -5.10 14.30
N LYS A 66 -1.78 -5.26 14.26
CA LYS A 66 -1.11 -6.20 13.35
C LYS A 66 -1.46 -7.64 13.71
N VAL A 67 -2.04 -8.37 12.77
CA VAL A 67 -2.44 -9.78 12.91
C VAL A 67 -1.60 -10.74 12.08
N ALA A 68 -0.91 -10.25 11.05
CA ALA A 68 0.05 -11.05 10.26
C ALA A 68 1.12 -10.17 9.62
N GLU A 69 2.24 -10.79 9.26
CA GLU A 69 3.35 -10.19 8.53
C GLU A 69 4.02 -11.25 7.66
N PHE A 70 4.32 -10.92 6.41
CA PHE A 70 4.98 -11.83 5.48
C PHE A 70 5.66 -11.08 4.32
N SER A 71 6.69 -11.72 3.74
CA SER A 71 7.43 -11.21 2.60
C SER A 71 6.58 -11.20 1.33
N ALA A 72 5.89 -10.09 1.08
CA ALA A 72 5.13 -9.81 -0.15
C ALA A 72 5.02 -8.29 -0.33
N SER A 73 4.87 -7.83 -1.56
CA SER A 73 4.78 -6.39 -1.87
C SER A 73 3.38 -5.97 -2.31
N SER A 74 3.16 -4.65 -2.47
CA SER A 74 1.93 -4.08 -3.02
C SER A 74 1.61 -4.49 -4.46
N ARG A 75 2.55 -5.16 -5.15
CA ARG A 75 2.34 -5.75 -6.49
C ARG A 75 1.65 -7.12 -6.45
N SER A 76 1.28 -7.59 -5.26
CA SER A 76 0.64 -8.90 -5.10
C SER A 76 -0.80 -8.91 -5.63
N THR A 77 -1.23 -10.07 -6.12
CA THR A 77 -2.59 -10.33 -6.58
C THR A 77 -3.29 -11.27 -5.61
N PHE A 78 -4.50 -10.91 -5.19
CA PHE A 78 -5.36 -11.81 -4.41
C PHE A 78 -6.26 -12.63 -5.33
N LEU A 79 -6.29 -13.95 -5.15
CA LEU A 79 -7.19 -14.84 -5.86
C LEU A 79 -7.54 -16.05 -4.98
N ASN A 80 -8.83 -16.36 -4.85
CA ASN A 80 -9.35 -17.55 -4.14
C ASN A 80 -8.76 -17.78 -2.74
N GLY A 81 -8.73 -16.74 -1.91
CA GLY A 81 -8.21 -16.83 -0.53
C GLY A 81 -6.69 -16.92 -0.44
N LYS A 82 -5.97 -16.70 -1.55
CA LYS A 82 -4.51 -16.72 -1.61
C LYS A 82 -3.96 -15.40 -2.12
N LEU A 83 -2.75 -15.09 -1.68
CA LEU A 83 -1.97 -13.97 -2.18
C LEU A 83 -0.81 -14.48 -3.03
N TYR A 84 -0.66 -13.90 -4.21
CA TYR A 84 0.36 -14.25 -5.19
C TYR A 84 1.30 -13.08 -5.42
N ASN A 85 2.59 -13.28 -5.23
CA ASN A 85 3.60 -12.25 -5.47
C ASN A 85 4.70 -12.78 -6.39
N ALA A 86 4.80 -12.21 -7.59
CA ALA A 86 5.91 -12.46 -8.49
C ALA A 86 7.08 -11.53 -8.13
N GLN A 87 8.23 -12.14 -7.85
CA GLN A 87 9.49 -11.45 -7.59
C GLN A 87 10.46 -11.76 -8.73
N GLU A 88 11.62 -11.09 -8.77
CA GLU A 88 12.56 -11.22 -9.90
C GLU A 88 12.99 -12.66 -10.19
N MET A 89 13.17 -13.47 -9.14
CA MET A 89 13.66 -14.86 -9.26
C MET A 89 12.79 -15.88 -8.54
N SER A 90 11.63 -15.47 -8.01
CA SER A 90 10.78 -16.35 -7.22
C SER A 90 9.31 -16.00 -7.39
N PHE A 91 8.47 -16.97 -7.03
CA PHE A 91 7.03 -16.82 -6.97
C PHE A 91 6.56 -17.26 -5.60
N LEU A 92 5.83 -16.39 -4.92
CA LEU A 92 5.27 -16.67 -3.60
C LEU A 92 3.76 -16.88 -3.73
N GLU A 93 3.30 -17.97 -3.13
CA GLU A 93 1.89 -18.23 -2.85
C GLU A 93 1.71 -18.25 -1.33
N ILE A 94 0.75 -17.47 -0.83
CA ILE A 94 0.44 -17.37 0.60
C ILE A 94 -1.03 -17.69 0.79
N ASP A 95 -1.35 -18.76 1.53
CA ASP A 95 -2.71 -19.09 1.92
C ASP A 95 -3.18 -18.15 3.04
N LEU A 96 -4.26 -17.41 2.80
CA LEU A 96 -4.79 -16.42 3.73
C LEU A 96 -5.98 -16.91 4.54
N LYS A 97 -6.43 -18.18 4.42
CA LYS A 97 -7.63 -18.68 5.11
C LYS A 97 -7.62 -18.40 6.61
N ASN A 98 -6.49 -18.67 7.27
CA ASN A 98 -6.35 -18.45 8.72
C ASN A 98 -6.34 -16.96 9.11
N ILE A 99 -5.97 -16.08 8.18
CA ILE A 99 -5.88 -14.63 8.39
C ILE A 99 -7.24 -13.97 8.16
N LEU A 100 -7.95 -14.42 7.13
CA LEU A 100 -9.23 -13.85 6.71
C LEU A 100 -10.41 -14.41 7.52
N GLN A 101 -10.28 -15.61 8.10
CA GLN A 101 -11.36 -16.28 8.84
C GLN A 101 -12.67 -16.32 8.02
N GLU A 102 -12.54 -16.64 6.71
CA GLU A 102 -13.66 -16.85 5.77
C GLU A 102 -14.21 -18.29 5.85
#